data_AF-A0A2V9MS38-F1
#
_entry.id   AF-A0A2V9MS38-F1
#
_cell.length_a   1.000
_cell.length_b   1.000
_cell.length_c   1.000
_cell.angle_alpha   90.00
_cell.angle_beta   90.00
_cell.angle_gamma   90.00
#
_symmetry.space_group_name_H-M   'P 1'
#
loop_
_entity.id
_entity.type
_entity.pdbx_description
1 polymer ?
#
loop_
_entity_poly.entity_id
_entity_poly.type
_entity_poly.pdbx_seq_one_letter_code
_entity_poly.pdbx_strand_id
1 'polypeptide(L)'
;MWRPPVWWVIATVVFGCCAIYLLRRRSFAASLLALGAIFAGGALTIQVRGASSTPTPNLGDGEQAVVTAHVIAEGELQQESPGSFRQRIDVETETIETGSQTCDARVGVRLSIYSQNTFNSAGMPLLRYGQRIKFPGTLIPPRNFRNPGAFDYAGYLRDKGIAAVASTKYGSVEILPGFSGSRIEQWRQRIHRSIITKIHVLWPEQQAGLMDAIVIGEETFIDRPTRVDFQRSGTYHVLVVSGMNVSILALFTLWTLRRVGLGQVVASLFAIA
;
A
#
# COMPACT_ATOMS: atom_id res chain seq x y z
N MET A 1 -7.28 25.56 -11.37
CA MET A 1 -5.97 26.12 -11.78
C MET A 1 -4.89 25.08 -11.53
N TRP A 2 -4.40 24.41 -12.57
CA TRP A 2 -3.27 23.48 -12.48
C TRP A 2 -2.01 24.27 -12.11
N ARG A 3 -1.42 23.99 -10.95
CA ARG A 3 -0.11 24.55 -10.56
C ARG A 3 0.97 23.52 -10.92
N PRO A 4 1.99 23.88 -11.71
CA PRO A 4 3.05 22.96 -12.10
C PRO A 4 3.76 22.38 -10.86
N PRO A 5 4.16 21.08 -10.85
CA PRO A 5 4.87 20.43 -9.74
C PRO A 5 6.16 21.15 -9.32
N VAL A 6 6.74 21.92 -10.25
CA VAL A 6 7.95 22.74 -10.07
C VAL A 6 7.82 23.73 -8.91
N TRP A 7 6.63 24.28 -8.66
CA TRP A 7 6.42 25.24 -7.57
C TRP A 7 6.56 24.61 -6.18
N TRP A 8 6.18 23.34 -6.03
CA TRP A 8 6.35 22.61 -4.77
C TRP A 8 7.80 22.18 -4.55
N VAL A 9 8.54 21.89 -5.62
CA VAL A 9 9.99 21.65 -5.54
C VAL A 9 10.72 22.93 -5.10
N ILE A 10 10.40 24.07 -5.73
CA ILE A 10 10.97 25.37 -5.35
C ILE A 10 10.62 25.70 -3.89
N ALA A 11 9.37 25.51 -3.47
CA ALA A 11 8.96 25.73 -2.09
C ALA A 11 9.75 24.84 -1.11
N THR A 12 9.86 23.54 -1.38
CA THR A 12 10.60 22.59 -0.52
C THR A 12 12.08 22.98 -0.39
N VAL A 13 12.72 23.37 -1.50
CA VAL A 13 14.13 23.81 -1.50
C VAL A 13 14.30 25.13 -0.74
N VAL A 14 13.45 26.12 -1.01
CA VAL A 14 13.53 27.44 -0.36
C VAL A 14 13.26 27.33 1.14
N PHE A 15 12.22 26.61 1.55
CA PHE A 15 11.91 26.37 2.96
C PHE A 15 13.00 25.56 3.67
N GLY A 16 13.57 24.55 2.99
CA GLY A 16 14.70 23.77 3.51
C GLY A 16 15.96 24.62 3.73
N CYS A 17 16.36 25.41 2.73
CA CYS A 17 17.51 26.31 2.84
C CYS A 17 17.31 27.39 3.91
N CYS A 18 16.10 27.96 4.00
CA CYS A 18 15.78 28.98 5.00
C CYS A 18 15.73 28.40 6.43
N ALA A 19 15.23 27.18 6.60
CA ALA A 19 15.27 26.45 7.87
C ALA A 19 16.72 26.14 8.32
N ILE A 20 17.59 25.72 7.41
CA ILE A 20 19.03 25.49 7.66
C ILE A 20 19.75 26.79 8.04
N TYR A 21 19.41 27.90 7.40
CA TYR A 21 19.98 29.21 7.72
C TYR A 21 19.55 29.73 9.10
N LEU A 22 18.27 29.56 9.47
CA LEU A 22 17.71 30.06 10.74
C LEU A 22 17.98 29.16 11.95
N LEU A 23 18.44 27.93 11.71
CA LEU A 23 18.85 26.92 12.69
C LEU A 23 19.89 27.44 13.70
N ARG A 24 20.67 28.48 13.34
CA ARG A 24 21.66 29.13 14.21
C ARG A 24 21.17 30.34 15.00
N ARG A 25 19.98 30.90 14.71
CA ARG A 25 19.53 32.18 15.31
C ARG A 25 18.16 32.14 16.00
N ARG A 26 17.18 31.36 15.52
CA ARG A 26 15.84 31.24 16.14
C ARG A 26 15.21 29.88 15.86
N SER A 27 15.26 28.99 16.86
CA SER A 27 14.77 27.61 16.78
C SER A 27 13.27 27.50 16.44
N PHE A 28 12.43 28.40 16.94
CA PHE A 28 10.98 28.37 16.67
C PHE A 28 10.62 28.66 15.20
N ALA A 29 11.27 29.66 14.58
CA ALA A 29 11.03 30.02 13.18
C ALA A 29 11.58 28.94 12.21
N ALA A 30 12.71 28.32 12.56
CA ALA A 30 13.24 27.18 11.81
C ALA A 30 12.30 25.97 11.84
N SER A 31 11.66 25.69 12.98
CA SER A 31 10.66 24.63 13.10
C SER A 31 9.40 24.87 12.26
N LEU A 32 8.92 26.12 12.16
CA LEU A 32 7.74 26.45 11.36
C LEU A 32 8.00 26.29 9.85
N LEU A 33 9.20 26.67 9.39
CA LEU A 33 9.60 26.52 7.99
C LEU A 33 9.91 25.06 7.62
N ALA A 34 10.46 24.28 8.56
CA ALA A 34 10.63 22.83 8.42
C ALA A 34 9.29 22.10 8.25
N LEU A 35 8.27 22.49 9.02
CA LEU A 35 6.89 22.01 8.86
C LEU A 35 6.32 22.39 7.48
N GLY A 36 6.58 23.61 7.00
CA GLY A 36 6.21 24.05 5.65
C GLY A 36 6.87 23.22 4.54
N ALA A 37 8.15 22.84 4.72
CA ALA A 37 8.87 21.99 3.77
C ALA A 37 8.34 20.54 3.74
N ILE A 38 8.03 19.96 4.91
CA ILE A 38 7.41 18.63 4.99
C ILE A 38 6.01 18.66 4.35
N PHE A 39 5.20 19.67 4.65
CA PHE A 39 3.88 19.81 4.04
C PHE A 39 3.95 19.96 2.52
N ALA A 40 4.89 20.78 2.01
CA ALA A 40 5.13 20.94 0.59
C ALA A 40 5.65 19.64 -0.07
N GLY A 41 6.54 18.91 0.59
CA GLY A 41 7.03 17.60 0.15
C GLY A 41 5.93 16.54 0.12
N GLY A 42 5.12 16.46 1.17
CA GLY A 42 3.94 15.60 1.24
C GLY A 42 2.95 15.89 0.12
N ALA A 43 2.59 17.17 -0.06
CA ALA A 43 1.73 17.63 -1.14
C ALA A 43 2.31 17.29 -2.54
N LEU A 44 3.62 17.44 -2.73
CA LEU A 44 4.31 17.04 -3.97
C LEU A 44 4.19 15.53 -4.21
N THR A 45 4.41 14.69 -3.20
CA THR A 45 4.28 13.23 -3.38
C THR A 45 2.86 12.81 -3.75
N ILE A 46 1.85 13.44 -3.17
CA ILE A 46 0.44 13.21 -3.51
C ILE A 46 0.15 13.69 -4.94
N GLN A 47 0.65 14.85 -5.32
CA GLN A 47 0.44 15.41 -6.67
C GLN A 47 1.17 14.61 -7.76
N VAL A 48 2.38 14.12 -7.49
CA VAL A 48 3.16 13.28 -8.43
C VAL A 48 2.54 11.89 -8.59
N ARG A 49 1.98 11.31 -7.51
CA ARG A 49 1.19 10.07 -7.60
C ARG A 49 -0.10 10.26 -8.39
N GLY A 50 -0.82 11.36 -8.17
CA GLY A 50 -2.06 11.68 -8.91
C GLY A 50 -1.85 12.03 -10.39
N ALA A 51 -0.65 12.49 -10.78
CA ALA A 51 -0.32 12.81 -12.18
C ALA A 51 0.06 11.58 -13.02
N SER A 52 0.31 10.43 -12.39
CA SER A 52 0.61 9.17 -13.07
C SER A 52 -0.68 8.48 -13.51
N SER A 53 -1.54 9.18 -14.25
CA SER A 53 -2.60 8.54 -15.01
C SER A 53 -1.96 7.91 -16.25
N THR A 54 -1.34 6.74 -16.09
CA THR A 54 -0.95 5.95 -17.25
C THR A 54 -2.24 5.72 -18.04
N PRO A 55 -2.32 6.14 -19.32
CA PRO A 55 -3.51 5.89 -20.11
C PRO A 55 -3.75 4.39 -20.06
N THR A 56 -4.91 3.99 -19.56
CA THR A 56 -5.36 2.60 -19.68
C THR A 56 -5.23 2.27 -21.17
N PRO A 57 -4.36 1.33 -21.56
CA PRO A 57 -4.47 0.75 -22.89
C PRO A 57 -5.93 0.34 -23.06
N ASN A 58 -6.47 0.39 -24.27
CA ASN A 58 -7.73 -0.30 -24.57
C ASN A 58 -7.47 -1.79 -24.41
N LEU A 59 -7.45 -2.24 -23.16
CA LEU A 59 -7.48 -3.61 -22.73
C LEU A 59 -8.89 -4.04 -23.09
N GLY A 60 -9.03 -4.69 -24.25
CA GLY A 60 -10.30 -5.11 -24.81
C GLY A 60 -11.20 -5.65 -23.70
N ASP A 61 -12.40 -5.08 -23.58
CA ASP A 61 -13.36 -5.38 -22.53
C ASP A 61 -13.56 -6.89 -22.40
N GLY A 62 -12.87 -7.52 -21.44
CA GLY A 62 -13.08 -8.93 -21.13
C GLY A 62 -12.24 -9.94 -21.91
N GLU A 63 -11.24 -9.55 -22.71
CA GLU A 63 -10.40 -10.53 -23.41
C GLU A 63 -9.47 -11.29 -22.45
N GLN A 64 -9.27 -12.59 -22.70
CA GLN A 64 -8.28 -13.38 -21.99
C GLN A 64 -6.88 -12.97 -22.44
N ALA A 65 -6.09 -12.44 -21.51
CA ALA A 65 -4.70 -12.11 -21.74
C ALA A 65 -3.81 -12.96 -20.85
N VAL A 66 -2.62 -13.29 -21.35
CA VAL A 66 -1.55 -13.83 -20.52
C VAL A 66 -0.66 -12.68 -20.13
N VAL A 67 -0.59 -12.41 -18.83
CA VAL A 67 0.04 -11.21 -18.27
C VAL A 67 1.31 -11.63 -17.55
N THR A 68 2.43 -11.03 -17.94
CA THR A 68 3.67 -11.07 -17.16
C THR A 68 3.75 -9.81 -16.33
N ALA A 69 3.88 -9.94 -15.01
CA ALA A 69 3.88 -8.83 -14.08
C ALA A 69 4.84 -9.09 -12.91
N HIS A 70 5.17 -8.06 -12.16
CA HIS A 70 5.88 -8.21 -10.89
C HIS A 70 5.06 -7.66 -9.71
N VAL A 71 5.24 -8.26 -8.53
CA VAL A 71 4.47 -7.91 -7.34
C VAL A 71 4.98 -6.59 -6.75
N ILE A 72 4.11 -5.59 -6.69
CA ILE A 72 4.39 -4.26 -6.11
C ILE A 72 3.82 -4.09 -4.70
N ALA A 73 2.78 -4.84 -4.35
CA ALA A 73 2.30 -4.92 -2.97
C ALA A 73 1.92 -6.36 -2.62
N GLU A 74 2.43 -6.82 -1.48
CA GLU A 74 2.04 -8.10 -0.88
C GLU A 74 0.64 -7.97 -0.27
N GLY A 75 -0.08 -9.08 -0.25
CA GLY A 75 -1.28 -9.21 0.56
C GLY A 75 -1.35 -10.60 1.16
N GLU A 76 -2.04 -10.68 2.28
CA GLU A 76 -2.13 -11.90 3.09
C GLU A 76 -3.19 -12.87 2.54
N LEU A 77 -3.06 -14.14 2.91
CA LEU A 77 -4.05 -15.16 2.58
C LEU A 77 -5.30 -14.96 3.45
N GLN A 78 -6.44 -14.76 2.79
CA GLN A 78 -7.73 -14.69 3.45
C GLN A 78 -8.54 -15.94 3.13
N GLN A 79 -9.10 -16.56 4.17
CA GLN A 79 -10.05 -17.65 4.01
C GLN A 79 -11.44 -17.08 3.74
N GLU A 80 -12.00 -17.29 2.54
CA GLU A 80 -13.35 -16.83 2.19
C GLU A 80 -14.42 -17.89 2.52
N SER A 81 -14.07 -19.18 2.50
CA SER A 81 -14.96 -20.29 2.89
C SER A 81 -14.11 -21.49 3.37
N PRO A 82 -14.71 -22.50 4.03
CA PRO A 82 -13.98 -23.71 4.40
C PRO A 82 -13.30 -24.33 3.15
N GLY A 83 -11.96 -24.35 3.14
CA GLY A 83 -11.17 -24.89 2.01
C GLY A 83 -10.95 -23.95 0.81
N SER A 84 -11.46 -22.71 0.82
CA SER A 84 -11.15 -21.71 -0.21
C SER A 84 -10.29 -20.57 0.33
N PHE A 85 -9.15 -20.36 -0.31
CA PHE A 85 -8.21 -19.30 0.04
C PHE A 85 -8.11 -18.31 -1.11
N ARG A 86 -8.02 -17.04 -0.74
CA ARG A 86 -7.81 -15.93 -1.66
C ARG A 86 -6.60 -15.12 -1.23
N GLN A 87 -5.67 -14.90 -2.13
CA GLN A 87 -4.62 -13.89 -1.96
C GLN A 87 -4.96 -12.70 -2.87
N ARG A 88 -5.00 -11.49 -2.32
CA ARG A 88 -5.08 -10.26 -3.11
C ARG A 88 -3.71 -9.62 -3.13
N ILE A 89 -3.15 -9.39 -4.30
CA ILE A 89 -1.87 -8.71 -4.48
C ILE A 89 -2.02 -7.61 -5.52
N ASP A 90 -1.19 -6.57 -5.40
CA ASP A 90 -1.08 -5.56 -6.46
C ASP A 90 0.19 -5.84 -7.26
N VAL A 91 0.05 -5.87 -8.58
CA VAL A 91 1.12 -6.20 -9.52
C VAL A 91 1.24 -5.09 -10.56
N GLU A 92 2.46 -4.84 -11.04
CA GLU A 92 2.70 -3.97 -12.19
C GLU A 92 3.02 -4.84 -13.40
N THR A 93 2.26 -4.67 -14.49
CA THR A 93 2.45 -5.43 -15.72
C THR A 93 3.76 -5.05 -16.40
N GLU A 94 4.40 -6.03 -17.01
CA GLU A 94 5.58 -5.85 -17.86
C GLU A 94 5.20 -6.10 -19.31
N THR A 95 4.55 -7.25 -19.57
CA THR A 95 4.07 -7.65 -20.89
C THR A 95 2.65 -8.20 -20.79
N ILE A 96 1.82 -7.90 -21.78
CA ILE A 96 0.45 -8.38 -21.90
C ILE A 96 0.31 -9.05 -23.27
N GLU A 97 0.04 -10.35 -23.27
CA GLU A 97 -0.13 -11.17 -24.47
C GLU A 97 -1.64 -11.42 -24.66
N THR A 98 -2.25 -10.79 -25.68
CA THR A 98 -3.66 -10.98 -26.03
C THR A 98 -3.74 -11.58 -27.44
N GLY A 99 -4.01 -12.89 -27.51
CA GLY A 99 -4.04 -13.62 -28.79
C GLY A 99 -2.71 -13.53 -29.53
N SER A 100 -2.69 -12.84 -30.67
CA SER A 100 -1.50 -12.66 -31.52
C SER A 100 -0.76 -11.33 -31.27
N GLN A 101 -1.25 -10.47 -30.38
CA GLN A 101 -0.63 -9.19 -30.08
C GLN A 101 0.05 -9.24 -28.71
N THR A 102 1.31 -8.81 -28.66
CA THR A 102 2.06 -8.59 -27.42
C THR A 102 2.24 -7.10 -27.24
N CYS A 103 1.84 -6.58 -26.09
CA CYS A 103 2.06 -5.18 -25.73
C CYS A 103 2.84 -5.05 -24.43
N ASP A 104 3.91 -4.25 -24.49
CA ASP A 104 4.71 -3.89 -23.33
C ASP A 104 4.05 -2.69 -22.66
N ALA A 105 3.30 -2.95 -21.58
CA ALA A 105 2.55 -1.94 -20.88
C ALA A 105 2.83 -2.05 -19.38
N ARG A 106 3.21 -0.93 -18.76
CA ARG A 106 3.38 -0.81 -17.30
C ARG A 106 2.12 -0.25 -16.67
N VAL A 107 1.27 -1.15 -16.20
CA VAL A 107 -0.04 -0.82 -15.64
C VAL A 107 -0.19 -1.53 -14.30
N GLY A 108 -0.65 -0.80 -13.28
CA GLY A 108 -1.00 -1.40 -12.00
C GLY A 108 -2.28 -2.23 -12.12
N VAL A 109 -2.21 -3.48 -11.69
CA VAL A 109 -3.32 -4.43 -11.70
C VAL A 109 -3.50 -5.02 -10.31
N ARG A 110 -4.73 -4.99 -9.80
CA ARG A 110 -5.08 -5.73 -8.59
C ARG A 110 -5.45 -7.16 -8.96
N LEU A 111 -4.61 -8.12 -8.59
CA LEU A 111 -4.80 -9.52 -8.88
C LEU A 111 -5.40 -10.26 -7.67
N SER A 112 -6.52 -10.94 -7.88
CA SER A 112 -7.12 -11.86 -6.92
C SER A 112 -6.85 -13.30 -7.34
N ILE A 113 -6.07 -14.01 -6.53
CA ILE A 113 -5.69 -15.39 -6.79
C ILE A 113 -6.52 -16.29 -5.88
N TYR A 114 -7.23 -17.24 -6.47
CA TYR A 114 -8.12 -18.14 -5.76
C TYR A 114 -7.61 -19.58 -5.83
N SER A 115 -7.72 -20.30 -4.72
CA SER A 115 -7.52 -21.75 -4.65
C SER A 115 -8.82 -22.43 -4.23
N GLN A 116 -9.24 -23.45 -5.00
CA GLN A 116 -10.50 -24.19 -4.79
C GLN A 116 -10.28 -25.62 -4.27
N ASN A 117 -9.10 -25.96 -3.72
CA ASN A 117 -8.82 -27.35 -3.36
C ASN A 117 -8.56 -27.56 -1.86
N THR A 118 -9.35 -28.46 -1.28
CA THR A 118 -9.32 -28.91 0.13
C THR A 118 -8.08 -29.72 0.50
N PHE A 119 -7.20 -30.02 -0.45
CA PHE A 119 -5.98 -30.78 -0.22
C PHE A 119 -4.75 -29.88 -0.21
N ASN A 120 -4.27 -29.62 1.02
CA ASN A 120 -3.04 -28.92 1.42
C ASN A 120 -3.11 -27.38 1.43
N SER A 121 -3.49 -26.83 2.59
CA SER A 121 -3.10 -25.48 3.05
C SER A 121 -1.58 -25.24 3.02
N ALA A 122 -0.77 -26.29 2.86
CA ALA A 122 0.68 -26.25 2.71
C ALA A 122 1.16 -25.91 1.27
N GLY A 123 0.27 -25.79 0.29
CA GLY A 123 0.65 -25.81 -1.15
C GLY A 123 0.59 -24.49 -1.91
N MET A 124 0.14 -23.39 -1.29
CA MET A 124 0.13 -22.06 -1.93
C MET A 124 1.30 -21.22 -1.37
N PRO A 125 2.46 -21.16 -2.05
CA PRO A 125 3.51 -20.23 -1.71
C PRO A 125 2.95 -18.83 -1.88
N LEU A 126 2.93 -18.07 -0.79
CA LEU A 126 2.54 -16.66 -0.83
C LEU A 126 3.44 -15.94 -1.82
N LEU A 127 2.82 -15.23 -2.76
CA LEU A 127 3.55 -14.36 -3.65
C LEU A 127 4.07 -13.15 -2.88
N ARG A 128 5.34 -12.85 -3.07
CA ARG A 128 6.10 -11.83 -2.32
C ARG A 128 6.49 -10.68 -3.21
N TYR A 129 6.78 -9.54 -2.58
CA TYR A 129 7.22 -8.33 -3.22
C TYR A 129 8.42 -8.60 -4.12
N GLY A 130 8.28 -8.11 -5.35
CA GLY A 130 9.25 -8.18 -6.41
C GLY A 130 9.46 -9.53 -7.06
N GLN A 131 8.66 -10.55 -6.74
CA GLN A 131 8.58 -11.75 -7.57
C GLN A 131 7.92 -11.40 -8.91
N ARG A 132 8.45 -12.00 -9.98
CA ARG A 132 7.84 -11.94 -11.31
C ARG A 132 6.90 -13.13 -11.48
N ILE A 133 5.71 -12.88 -12.01
CA ILE A 133 4.68 -13.89 -12.21
C ILE A 133 4.11 -13.78 -13.62
N LYS A 134 3.74 -14.92 -14.20
CA LYS A 134 2.98 -15.01 -15.43
C LYS A 134 1.65 -15.68 -15.11
N PHE A 135 0.54 -15.06 -15.49
CA PHE A 135 -0.79 -15.62 -15.22
C PHE A 135 -1.75 -15.34 -16.38
N PRO A 136 -2.63 -16.30 -16.72
CA PRO A 136 -3.76 -16.03 -17.57
C PRO A 136 -4.85 -15.34 -16.75
N GLY A 137 -5.43 -14.29 -17.29
CA GLY A 137 -6.50 -13.56 -16.63
C GLY A 137 -7.16 -12.56 -17.56
N THR A 138 -8.42 -12.28 -17.26
CA THR A 138 -9.14 -11.20 -17.92
C THR A 138 -8.92 -9.91 -17.15
N LEU A 139 -8.35 -8.91 -17.81
CA LEU A 139 -8.13 -7.58 -17.25
C LEU A 139 -9.39 -6.75 -17.43
N ILE A 140 -10.01 -6.35 -16.32
CA ILE A 140 -11.28 -5.61 -16.32
C ILE A 140 -11.05 -4.24 -15.66
N PRO A 141 -11.53 -3.14 -16.25
CA PRO A 141 -11.46 -1.84 -15.60
C PRO A 141 -12.29 -1.85 -14.31
N PRO A 142 -11.80 -1.23 -13.21
CA PRO A 142 -12.56 -1.17 -11.98
C PRO A 142 -13.84 -0.37 -12.17
N ARG A 143 -14.96 -0.93 -11.72
CA ARG A 143 -16.30 -0.33 -11.84
C ARG A 143 -16.83 0.03 -10.47
N ASN A 144 -17.52 1.17 -10.40
CA ASN A 144 -18.31 1.55 -9.23
C ASN A 144 -19.71 0.96 -9.31
N PHE A 145 -20.25 0.59 -8.16
CA PHE A 145 -21.68 0.34 -8.03
C PHE A 145 -22.40 1.69 -8.09
N ARG A 146 -23.36 1.85 -9.00
CA ARG A 146 -24.14 3.08 -9.22
C ARG A 146 -25.16 3.36 -8.09
N ASN A 147 -24.78 3.09 -6.84
CA ASN A 147 -25.62 3.30 -5.68
C ASN A 147 -25.32 4.68 -5.07
N PRO A 148 -26.31 5.55 -4.85
CA PRO A 148 -26.10 6.86 -4.23
C PRO A 148 -25.41 6.75 -2.86
N GLY A 149 -24.32 7.50 -2.65
CA GLY A 149 -23.55 7.48 -1.39
C GLY A 149 -22.60 6.29 -1.23
N ALA A 150 -22.45 5.43 -2.23
CA ALA A 150 -21.48 4.33 -2.19
C ALA A 150 -20.04 4.82 -2.36
N PHE A 151 -19.11 4.03 -1.83
CA PHE A 151 -17.67 4.26 -1.94
C PHE A 151 -17.20 4.27 -3.40
N ASP A 152 -16.43 5.29 -3.78
CA ASP A 152 -15.79 5.39 -5.10
C ASP A 152 -14.58 4.44 -5.19
N TYR A 153 -14.87 3.17 -5.46
CA TYR A 153 -13.85 2.13 -5.56
C TYR A 153 -12.90 2.33 -6.76
N ALA A 154 -13.43 2.77 -7.89
CA ALA A 154 -12.65 3.05 -9.09
C ALA A 154 -11.70 4.25 -8.90
N GLY A 155 -12.17 5.31 -8.21
CA GLY A 155 -11.35 6.42 -7.75
C GLY A 155 -10.26 5.98 -6.80
N TYR A 156 -10.62 5.21 -5.77
CA TYR A 156 -9.67 4.66 -4.81
C TYR A 156 -8.55 3.84 -5.47
N LEU A 157 -8.89 2.95 -6.41
CA LEU A 157 -7.89 2.16 -7.12
C LEU A 157 -7.01 3.02 -8.02
N ARG A 158 -7.59 4.02 -8.69
CA ARG A 158 -6.83 4.98 -9.52
C ARG A 158 -5.81 5.75 -8.69
N ASP A 159 -6.17 6.18 -7.48
CA ASP A 159 -5.26 6.88 -6.56
C ASP A 159 -4.12 5.97 -6.07
N LYS A 160 -4.32 4.65 -6.08
CA LYS A 160 -3.29 3.64 -5.82
C LYS A 160 -2.45 3.29 -7.06
N GLY A 161 -2.69 3.93 -8.20
CA GLY A 161 -2.03 3.62 -9.48
C GLY A 161 -2.54 2.32 -10.13
N ILE A 162 -3.68 1.80 -9.69
CA ILE A 162 -4.27 0.55 -10.18
C ILE A 162 -5.31 0.89 -11.23
N ALA A 163 -5.08 0.45 -12.46
CA ALA A 163 -5.93 0.76 -13.60
C ALA A 163 -6.86 -0.42 -13.98
N ALA A 164 -6.52 -1.65 -13.60
CA ALA A 164 -7.34 -2.83 -13.87
C ALA A 164 -7.38 -3.80 -12.69
N VAL A 165 -8.37 -4.67 -12.70
CA VAL A 165 -8.53 -5.78 -11.76
C VAL A 165 -8.55 -7.08 -12.55
N ALA A 166 -7.88 -8.10 -12.04
CA ALA A 166 -7.89 -9.45 -12.61
C ALA A 166 -8.12 -10.49 -11.53
N SER A 167 -8.64 -11.64 -11.96
CA SER A 167 -8.82 -12.82 -11.13
C SER A 167 -8.25 -14.02 -11.83
N THR A 168 -7.48 -14.84 -11.12
CA THR A 168 -6.90 -16.06 -11.68
C THR A 168 -6.90 -17.20 -10.66
N LYS A 169 -6.79 -18.43 -11.14
CA LYS A 169 -6.65 -19.62 -10.30
C LYS A 169 -5.19 -19.79 -9.94
N TYR A 170 -4.92 -20.18 -8.70
CA TYR A 170 -3.55 -20.40 -8.23
C TYR A 170 -2.76 -21.36 -9.13
N GLY A 171 -3.36 -22.49 -9.55
CA GLY A 171 -2.71 -23.47 -10.43
C GLY A 171 -2.38 -22.97 -11.85
N SER A 172 -2.82 -21.76 -12.21
CA SER A 172 -2.50 -21.13 -13.49
C SER A 172 -1.45 -20.03 -13.38
N VAL A 173 -0.96 -19.73 -12.16
CA VAL A 173 0.08 -18.74 -11.92
C VAL A 173 1.44 -19.41 -11.97
N GLU A 174 2.29 -18.94 -12.87
CA GLU A 174 3.68 -19.36 -12.98
C GLU A 174 4.59 -18.30 -12.34
N ILE A 175 5.49 -18.71 -11.45
CA ILE A 175 6.49 -17.82 -10.85
C ILE A 175 7.72 -17.84 -11.74
N LEU A 176 8.04 -16.68 -12.31
CA LEU A 176 9.20 -16.51 -13.17
C LEU A 176 10.47 -16.21 -12.35
N PRO A 177 11.65 -16.64 -12.81
CA PRO A 177 12.90 -16.28 -12.16
C PRO A 177 13.18 -14.78 -12.30
N GLY A 178 13.78 -14.22 -11.25
CA GLY A 178 14.20 -12.82 -11.19
C GLY A 178 13.52 -12.03 -10.08
N PHE A 179 14.02 -10.81 -9.88
CA PHE A 179 13.48 -9.85 -8.92
C PHE A 179 13.30 -8.50 -9.63
N SER A 180 12.12 -7.91 -9.51
CA SER A 180 11.80 -6.60 -10.06
C SER A 180 11.21 -5.73 -8.95
N GLY A 181 11.75 -4.52 -8.76
CA GLY A 181 11.32 -3.61 -7.69
C GLY A 181 12.47 -3.07 -6.85
N SER A 182 12.13 -2.28 -5.83
CA SER A 182 13.11 -1.60 -5.00
C SER A 182 13.53 -2.45 -3.80
N ARG A 183 14.84 -2.52 -3.53
CA ARG A 183 15.37 -3.23 -2.36
C ARG A 183 14.93 -2.61 -1.03
N ILE A 184 14.71 -1.29 -1.00
CA ILE A 184 14.21 -0.61 0.21
C ILE A 184 12.78 -1.05 0.52
N GLU A 185 11.96 -1.20 -0.51
CA GLU A 185 10.58 -1.63 -0.38
C GLU A 185 10.52 -3.10 0.02
N GLN A 186 11.38 -3.94 -0.55
CA GLN A 186 11.53 -5.32 -0.10
C GLN A 186 11.91 -5.40 1.38
N TRP A 187 12.81 -4.54 1.86
CA TRP A 187 13.16 -4.47 3.27
C TRP A 187 11.99 -4.01 4.14
N ARG A 188 11.23 -2.99 3.70
CA ARG A 188 10.02 -2.51 4.37
C ARG A 188 8.98 -3.63 4.51
N GLN A 189 8.71 -4.35 3.43
CA GLN A 189 7.77 -5.48 3.40
C GLN A 189 8.25 -6.63 4.30
N ARG A 190 9.56 -6.92 4.32
CA ARG A 190 10.13 -7.92 5.25
C ARG A 190 9.93 -7.53 6.71
N ILE A 191 10.11 -6.27 7.07
CA ILE A 191 9.85 -5.78 8.43
C ILE A 191 8.36 -5.94 8.76
N HIS A 192 7.48 -5.45 7.89
CA HIS A 192 6.04 -5.56 8.06
C HIS A 192 5.61 -7.00 8.35
N ARG A 193 6.03 -7.94 7.49
CA ARG A 193 5.76 -9.36 7.68
C ARG A 193 6.35 -9.91 8.97
N SER A 194 7.58 -9.51 9.33
CA SER A 194 8.20 -9.96 10.57
C SER A 194 7.42 -9.50 11.81
N ILE A 195 6.77 -8.33 11.77
CA ILE A 195 5.95 -7.86 12.88
C ILE A 195 4.66 -8.71 12.95
N ILE A 196 3.95 -8.90 11.84
CA ILE A 196 2.75 -9.76 11.76
C ILE A 196 3.06 -11.17 12.28
N THR A 197 4.14 -11.79 11.77
CA THR A 197 4.53 -13.15 12.21
C THR A 197 4.79 -13.20 13.72
N LYS A 198 5.42 -12.17 14.30
CA LYS A 198 5.64 -12.11 15.75
C LYS A 198 4.35 -11.94 16.53
N ILE A 199 3.41 -11.13 16.04
CA ILE A 199 2.08 -10.97 16.67
C ILE A 199 1.36 -12.32 16.68
N HIS A 200 1.32 -13.03 15.55
CA HIS A 200 0.66 -14.33 15.44
C HIS A 200 1.32 -15.44 16.27
N VAL A 201 2.60 -15.29 16.64
CA VAL A 201 3.28 -16.21 17.58
C VAL A 201 2.95 -15.88 19.04
N LEU A 202 2.76 -14.59 19.36
CA LEU A 202 2.55 -14.12 20.73
C LEU A 202 1.08 -14.21 21.18
N TRP A 203 0.13 -14.13 20.25
CA TRP A 203 -1.30 -14.14 20.54
C TRP A 203 -2.04 -15.27 19.81
N PRO A 204 -3.11 -15.83 20.41
CA PRO A 204 -4.03 -16.73 19.71
C PRO A 204 -4.63 -16.06 18.46
N GLU A 205 -4.95 -16.84 17.43
CA GLU A 205 -5.42 -16.38 16.12
C GLU A 205 -6.52 -15.29 16.19
N GLN A 206 -7.54 -15.50 17.02
CA GLN A 206 -8.65 -14.54 17.21
C GLN A 206 -8.20 -13.18 17.78
N GLN A 207 -7.14 -13.17 18.60
CA GLN A 207 -6.58 -11.96 19.21
C GLN A 207 -5.48 -11.35 18.34
N ALA A 208 -4.73 -12.18 17.60
CA ALA A 208 -3.66 -11.73 16.72
C ALA A 208 -4.18 -10.78 15.63
N GLY A 209 -5.30 -11.12 14.97
CA GLY A 209 -5.90 -10.24 13.97
C GLY A 209 -6.39 -8.90 14.54
N LEU A 210 -6.81 -8.87 15.80
CA LEU A 210 -7.14 -7.63 16.50
C LEU A 210 -5.88 -6.80 16.81
N MET A 211 -4.80 -7.46 17.23
CA MET A 211 -3.52 -6.79 17.50
C MET A 211 -2.90 -6.25 16.22
N ASP A 212 -3.00 -6.96 15.10
CA ASP A 212 -2.55 -6.48 13.79
C ASP A 212 -3.24 -5.18 13.39
N ALA A 213 -4.56 -5.11 13.59
CA ALA A 213 -5.33 -3.91 13.30
C ALA A 213 -4.98 -2.74 14.24
N ILE A 214 -4.81 -2.99 15.54
CA ILE A 214 -4.50 -1.93 16.51
C ILE A 214 -3.07 -1.40 16.34
N VAL A 215 -2.09 -2.30 16.14
CA VAL A 215 -0.66 -1.96 16.15
C VAL A 215 -0.18 -1.51 14.77
N ILE A 216 -0.62 -2.18 13.71
CA ILE A 216 -0.11 -1.97 12.34
C ILE A 216 -1.20 -1.37 11.42
N GLY A 217 -2.47 -1.44 11.82
CA GLY A 217 -3.59 -1.01 10.97
C GLY A 217 -4.03 -2.07 9.96
N GLU A 218 -3.61 -3.33 10.14
CA GLU A 218 -3.90 -4.42 9.22
C GLU A 218 -5.18 -5.16 9.64
N GLU A 219 -6.27 -4.96 8.88
CA GLU A 219 -7.59 -5.53 9.20
C GLU A 219 -7.85 -6.90 8.53
N THR A 220 -6.89 -7.44 7.78
CA THR A 220 -7.11 -8.63 6.93
C THR A 220 -7.51 -9.87 7.72
N PHE A 221 -7.07 -10.00 8.98
CA PHE A 221 -7.31 -11.16 9.86
C PHE A 221 -8.47 -10.97 10.85
N ILE A 222 -9.26 -9.89 10.74
CA ILE A 222 -10.42 -9.68 11.62
C ILE A 222 -11.64 -10.43 11.08
N ASP A 223 -12.14 -11.37 11.88
CA ASP A 223 -13.38 -12.09 11.62
C ASP A 223 -14.61 -11.16 11.50
N ARG A 224 -15.51 -11.51 10.58
CA ARG A 224 -16.77 -10.77 10.36
C ARG A 224 -17.61 -10.57 11.63
N PRO A 225 -17.86 -11.59 12.50
CA PRO A 225 -18.59 -11.38 13.75
C PRO A 225 -17.92 -10.33 14.65
N THR A 226 -16.60 -10.45 14.87
CA THR A 226 -15.83 -9.47 15.65
C THR A 226 -15.99 -8.06 15.09
N ARG A 227 -15.88 -7.90 13.77
CA ARG A 227 -16.08 -6.60 13.12
C ARG A 227 -17.47 -6.02 13.40
N VAL A 228 -18.52 -6.86 13.35
CA VAL A 228 -19.90 -6.45 13.63
C VAL A 228 -20.07 -6.05 15.10
N ASP A 229 -19.43 -6.74 16.03
CA ASP A 229 -19.48 -6.39 17.45
C ASP A 229 -18.86 -5.02 17.72
N PHE A 230 -17.70 -4.71 17.13
CA PHE A 230 -17.08 -3.38 17.20
C PHE A 230 -17.92 -2.28 16.53
N GLN A 231 -18.67 -2.61 15.48
CA GLN A 231 -19.61 -1.67 14.87
C GLN A 231 -20.81 -1.40 15.80
N ARG A 232 -21.36 -2.44 16.42
CA ARG A 232 -22.50 -2.34 17.34
C ARG A 232 -22.15 -1.57 18.62
N SER A 233 -20.94 -1.72 19.14
CA SER A 233 -20.45 -0.99 20.31
C SER A 233 -20.03 0.46 20.00
N GLY A 234 -19.97 0.86 18.72
CA GLY A 234 -19.46 2.17 18.30
C GLY A 234 -17.94 2.32 18.40
N THR A 235 -17.20 1.24 18.72
CA THR A 235 -15.74 1.26 18.91
C THR A 235 -14.96 0.85 17.65
N TYR A 236 -15.62 0.77 16.49
CA TYR A 236 -14.98 0.44 15.20
C TYR A 236 -13.80 1.37 14.85
N HIS A 237 -13.83 2.62 15.31
CA HIS A 237 -12.75 3.60 15.12
C HIS A 237 -11.41 3.21 15.77
N VAL A 238 -11.39 2.23 16.68
CA VAL A 238 -10.16 1.70 17.29
C VAL A 238 -9.46 0.69 16.39
N LEU A 239 -10.21 0.02 15.49
CA LEU A 239 -9.68 -0.98 14.57
C LEU A 239 -9.00 -0.36 13.35
N VAL A 240 -9.43 0.84 12.96
CA VAL A 240 -8.79 1.61 11.90
C VAL A 240 -7.68 2.45 12.55
N VAL A 241 -6.58 2.72 11.82
CA VAL A 241 -5.52 3.63 12.28
C VAL A 241 -6.15 4.94 12.77
N SER A 242 -6.21 5.09 14.10
CA SER A 242 -6.79 6.26 14.74
C SER A 242 -5.76 7.39 14.76
N GLY A 243 -6.22 8.65 14.77
CA GLY A 243 -5.33 9.81 14.91
C GLY A 243 -4.45 9.75 16.17
N MET A 244 -4.85 8.97 17.18
CA MET A 244 -4.06 8.70 18.37
C MET A 244 -2.81 7.85 18.09
N ASN A 245 -2.91 6.80 17.27
CA ASN A 245 -1.76 5.98 16.88
C ASN A 245 -0.71 6.83 16.15
N VAL A 246 -1.15 7.71 15.25
CA VAL A 246 -0.29 8.67 14.55
C VAL A 246 0.33 9.66 15.53
N SER A 247 -0.44 10.15 16.52
CA SER A 247 0.05 11.09 17.52
C SER A 247 1.09 10.47 18.47
N ILE A 248 0.88 9.23 18.91
CA ILE A 248 1.83 8.49 19.76
C ILE A 248 3.13 8.23 18.99
N LEU A 249 3.05 7.81 17.73
CA LEU A 249 4.21 7.62 16.88
C LEU A 249 5.00 8.92 16.69
N ALA A 250 4.30 10.03 16.43
CA ALA A 250 4.93 11.35 16.30
C ALA A 250 5.63 11.77 17.60
N LEU A 251 4.99 11.58 18.76
CA LEU A 251 5.57 11.90 20.06
C LEU A 251 6.78 11.04 20.40
N PHE A 252 6.70 9.72 20.15
CA PHE A 252 7.80 8.79 20.41
C PHE A 252 9.01 9.08 19.52
N THR A 253 8.77 9.36 18.24
CA THR A 253 9.85 9.71 17.31
C THR A 253 10.49 11.05 17.71
N LEU A 254 9.68 12.04 18.08
CA LEU A 254 10.19 13.32 18.58
C LEU A 254 10.96 13.17 19.90
N TRP A 255 10.52 12.29 20.80
CA TRP A 255 11.20 12.00 22.07
C TRP A 255 12.54 11.27 21.87
N THR A 256 12.57 10.25 21.01
CA THR A 256 13.79 9.47 20.72
C THR A 256 14.84 10.29 20.01
N LEU A 257 14.48 11.07 18.99
CA LEU A 257 15.46 11.91 18.33
C LEU A 257 15.98 13.05 19.22
N ARG A 258 15.17 13.53 20.19
CA ARG A 258 15.64 14.47 21.23
C ARG A 258 16.68 13.83 22.17
N ARG A 259 16.57 12.53 22.44
CA ARG A 259 17.52 11.77 23.30
C ARG A 259 18.86 11.48 22.61
N VAL A 260 18.87 11.33 21.28
CA VAL A 260 20.08 10.95 20.50
C VAL A 260 21.01 12.15 20.21
N GLY A 261 20.64 13.37 20.62
CA GLY A 261 21.52 14.56 20.47
C GLY A 261 21.62 15.08 19.04
N LEU A 262 20.83 14.54 18.11
CA LEU A 262 20.57 15.17 16.82
C LEU A 262 19.90 16.51 17.12
N GLY A 263 20.60 17.61 16.82
CA GLY A 263 20.15 18.97 17.14
C GLY A 263 18.66 19.14 16.85
N GLN A 264 17.94 19.80 17.78
CA GLN A 264 16.48 19.82 17.97
C GLN A 264 15.59 19.86 16.71
N VAL A 265 16.14 20.29 15.57
CA VAL A 265 15.48 20.44 14.28
C VAL A 265 15.49 19.17 13.42
N VAL A 266 16.60 18.40 13.40
CA VAL A 266 16.65 17.11 12.68
C VAL A 266 15.76 16.07 13.36
N ALA A 267 15.67 16.19 14.69
CA ALA A 267 14.78 15.40 15.53
C ALA A 267 13.30 15.58 15.22
N SER A 268 12.91 16.82 14.97
CA SER A 268 11.52 17.19 14.68
C SER A 268 11.13 16.85 13.23
N LEU A 269 12.09 16.90 12.30
CA LEU A 269 11.89 16.58 10.88
C LEU A 269 11.63 15.09 10.64
N PHE A 270 12.35 14.18 11.31
CA PHE A 270 12.14 12.73 11.15
C PHE A 270 10.91 12.22 11.90
N ALA A 271 10.40 12.94 12.90
CA ALA A 271 9.23 12.54 13.67
C ALA A 271 7.88 12.77 12.96
N ILE A 272 7.92 13.52 11.86
CA ILE A 272 6.74 13.98 11.13
C ILE A 272 6.78 13.48 9.66
N ALA A 273 7.90 12.90 9.22
CA ALA A 273 8.05 12.24 7.91
C ALA A 273 7.44 10.82 7.95
#